data_AF-A0A510NVL8-F1
#
_entry.id   AF-A0A510NVL8-F1
#
_cell.length_a   1.000
_cell.length_b   1.000
_cell.length_c   1.000
_cell.angle_alpha   90.00
_cell.angle_beta   90.00
_cell.angle_gamma   90.00
#
_symmetry.space_group_name_H-M   'P 1'
#
loop_
_entity.id
_entity.type
_entity.pdbx_description
1 polymer ?
#
loop_
_entity_poly.entity_id
_entity_poly.type
_entity_poly.pdbx_seq_one_letter_code
_entity_poly.pdbx_strand_id
1 'polypeptide(L)'
;MSYTSSEGLLDIEAALVSPSNPARADGTLDYERCARLHNYLIAYGWMVRHEKGPHEVDELLHRPNFLDNSQSGYSPDRLHPAVIAFLNAVIPPKGDEGICYFVGDLAVQSADEYFIHDKNHFENIDRFVIIYRTYYELGSQCLGLVYDQELHRAAVPLFIGSLDSVEPIVDHEDLWMPLETILTNWIHMVRIGKVTACLPLDEEESEEMSQNGMWRWQSYSPTQVDTAVAAMNRLSDSIEVRMSPESLSSAHRDKPLFTDEELDVASIPKSCFIRSFLTRIRTPHFKYIAPGLEVPHDAAAFSARQRFTGLSRSPDDASEDQYIPAVLIFASADSTRTLSFNDELKSLFFRLGDDPVPYSERDAIPVGLYSEPVDRTWGNIAEEGFRLVLPFHQQPGRGSNVGARHSDGSLIGRQTFTRLFQHGIYYPFGGEHRAQRLERLLDRWRELVENGQWTVGRDGVEGIIDTFRDADRGAWRDYWIPPGW
;
A
#
# COMPACT_ATOMS: atom_id res chain seq x y z
N MET A 1 26.30 28.96 0.98
CA MET A 1 25.03 29.00 0.22
C MET A 1 25.34 28.55 -1.20
N SER A 2 25.09 27.27 -1.50
CA SER A 2 25.06 26.80 -2.88
C SER A 2 23.73 27.27 -3.47
N TYR A 3 23.75 28.05 -4.55
CA TYR A 3 22.54 28.42 -5.26
C TYR A 3 21.99 27.15 -5.92
N THR A 4 20.91 26.59 -5.37
CA THR A 4 20.14 25.55 -6.05
C THR A 4 19.47 26.22 -7.24
N SER A 5 19.85 25.85 -8.47
CA SER A 5 19.16 26.29 -9.69
C SER A 5 17.80 25.61 -9.82
N SER A 6 16.88 26.17 -10.61
CA SER A 6 15.60 25.54 -10.99
C SER A 6 15.78 24.11 -11.52
N GLU A 7 16.83 23.86 -12.31
CA GLU A 7 17.17 22.51 -12.77
C GLU A 7 17.57 21.57 -11.61
N GLY A 8 18.28 22.08 -10.60
CA GLY A 8 18.71 21.29 -9.43
C GLY A 8 17.58 20.95 -8.45
N LEU A 9 16.45 21.66 -8.49
CA LEU A 9 15.23 21.36 -7.72
C LEU A 9 14.49 20.13 -8.26
N LEU A 10 14.52 19.93 -9.57
CA LEU A 10 13.80 18.86 -10.25
C LEU A 10 14.68 17.62 -10.49
N ASP A 11 16.00 17.79 -10.57
CA ASP A 11 16.95 16.68 -10.63
C ASP A 11 17.19 16.04 -9.25
N ILE A 12 16.47 14.94 -9.01
CA ILE A 12 16.52 14.17 -7.77
C ILE A 12 17.04 12.74 -7.93
N GLU A 13 17.46 12.31 -9.13
CA GLU A 13 17.83 10.90 -9.35
C GLU A 13 18.97 10.45 -8.42
N ALA A 14 19.97 11.32 -8.24
CA ALA A 14 21.07 11.09 -7.30
C ALA A 14 20.67 11.20 -5.82
N ALA A 15 19.47 11.69 -5.51
CA ALA A 15 18.94 11.81 -4.16
C ALA A 15 18.00 10.66 -3.78
N LEU A 16 17.43 9.92 -4.74
CA LEU A 16 16.50 8.83 -4.43
C LEU A 16 17.20 7.67 -3.74
N VAL A 17 16.55 7.09 -2.73
CA VAL A 17 16.98 5.85 -2.08
C VAL A 17 16.76 4.68 -3.02
N SER A 18 17.83 3.94 -3.30
CA SER A 18 17.81 2.76 -4.16
C SER A 18 18.90 1.78 -3.74
N PRO A 19 18.93 0.54 -4.27
CA PRO A 19 20.02 -0.40 -4.00
C PRO A 19 21.41 0.13 -4.37
N SER A 20 21.51 0.98 -5.40
CA SER A 20 22.77 1.63 -5.82
C SER A 20 23.08 2.92 -5.07
N ASN A 21 22.09 3.49 -4.37
CA ASN A 21 22.21 4.71 -3.58
C ASN A 21 21.45 4.54 -2.25
N PRO A 22 21.94 3.69 -1.33
CA PRO A 22 21.19 3.31 -0.13
C PRO A 22 20.97 4.51 0.79
N ALA A 23 20.00 4.40 1.69
CA ALA A 23 19.80 5.36 2.77
C ALA A 23 21.04 5.42 3.68
N ARG A 24 21.22 6.55 4.34
CA ARG A 24 22.38 6.75 5.22
C ARG A 24 22.28 5.79 6.42
N ALA A 25 23.40 5.14 6.74
CA ALA A 25 23.45 4.09 7.76
C ALA A 25 24.36 4.44 8.95
N ASP A 26 24.96 5.62 8.99
CA ASP A 26 25.84 6.07 10.07
C ASP A 26 25.09 6.58 11.31
N GLY A 27 23.76 6.49 11.30
CA GLY A 27 22.91 6.99 12.37
C GLY A 27 22.85 8.51 12.42
N THR A 28 23.01 9.21 11.29
CA THR A 28 22.83 10.67 11.21
C THR A 28 21.79 11.06 10.16
N LEU A 29 21.22 12.27 10.29
CA LEU A 29 20.32 12.81 9.28
C LEU A 29 21.08 13.29 8.04
N ASP A 30 20.73 12.75 6.87
CA ASP A 30 21.12 13.32 5.59
C ASP A 30 20.26 14.54 5.22
N TYR A 31 20.48 15.66 5.91
CA TYR A 31 19.61 16.83 5.77
C TYR A 31 19.60 17.39 4.34
N GLU A 32 20.72 17.34 3.62
CA GLU A 32 20.81 17.84 2.24
C GLU A 32 20.00 16.97 1.28
N ARG A 33 20.13 15.64 1.40
CA ARG A 33 19.35 14.69 0.61
C ARG A 33 17.86 14.81 0.92
N CYS A 34 17.50 14.87 2.21
CA CYS A 34 16.11 15.03 2.62
C CYS A 34 15.52 16.34 2.11
N ALA A 35 16.27 17.45 2.19
CA ALA A 35 15.80 18.74 1.70
C ALA A 35 15.58 18.74 0.19
N ARG A 36 16.47 18.10 -0.59
CA ARG A 36 16.26 17.93 -2.04
C ARG A 36 14.98 17.17 -2.36
N LEU A 37 14.73 16.04 -1.69
CA LEU A 37 13.53 15.23 -1.91
C LEU A 37 12.25 15.98 -1.50
N HIS A 38 12.28 16.68 -0.37
CA HIS A 38 11.17 17.52 0.08
C HIS A 38 10.88 18.65 -0.92
N ASN A 39 11.91 19.39 -1.33
CA ASN A 39 11.77 20.53 -2.23
C ASN A 39 11.24 20.10 -3.61
N TYR A 40 11.58 18.89 -4.06
CA TYR A 40 10.99 18.32 -5.27
C TYR A 40 9.48 18.09 -5.15
N LEU A 41 8.99 17.56 -4.02
CA LEU A 41 7.55 17.36 -3.81
C LEU A 41 6.79 18.68 -3.84
N ILE A 42 7.34 19.71 -3.18
CA ILE A 42 6.80 21.08 -3.21
C ILE A 42 6.80 21.63 -4.64
N ALA A 43 7.93 21.55 -5.35
CA ALA A 43 8.06 22.07 -6.70
C ALA A 43 7.10 21.38 -7.67
N TYR A 44 7.02 20.04 -7.62
CA TYR A 44 6.14 19.26 -8.46
C TYR A 44 4.67 19.64 -8.24
N GLY A 45 4.21 19.64 -6.98
CA GLY A 45 2.82 19.96 -6.68
C GLY A 45 2.47 21.40 -7.02
N TRP A 46 3.36 22.35 -6.70
CA TRP A 46 3.19 23.77 -7.04
C TRP A 46 3.11 23.99 -8.56
N MET A 47 3.99 23.35 -9.34
CA MET A 47 3.95 23.43 -10.80
C MET A 47 2.61 22.98 -11.36
N VAL A 48 2.08 21.85 -10.88
CA VAL A 48 0.78 21.34 -11.33
C VAL A 48 -0.34 22.28 -10.90
N ARG A 49 -0.36 22.70 -9.63
CA ARG A 49 -1.41 23.54 -9.06
C ARG A 49 -1.52 24.92 -9.73
N HIS A 50 -0.40 25.48 -10.15
CA HIS A 50 -0.34 26.80 -10.79
C HIS A 50 -0.20 26.73 -12.31
N GLU A 51 -0.25 25.53 -12.90
CA GLU A 51 -0.09 25.30 -14.34
C GLU A 51 1.24 25.88 -14.89
N LYS A 52 2.31 25.76 -14.10
CA LYS A 52 3.63 26.33 -14.40
C LYS A 52 4.64 25.30 -14.85
N GLY A 53 5.56 25.75 -15.69
CA GLY A 53 6.63 24.93 -16.24
C GLY A 53 7.87 24.83 -15.33
N PRO A 54 8.79 23.88 -15.62
CA PRO A 54 10.05 23.71 -14.89
C PRO A 54 10.91 24.98 -14.72
N HIS A 55 10.81 25.92 -15.66
CA HIS A 55 11.60 27.15 -15.69
C HIS A 55 11.05 28.25 -14.77
N GLU A 56 9.84 28.08 -14.22
CA GLU A 56 9.16 29.05 -13.36
C GLU A 56 9.30 28.72 -11.87
N VAL A 57 9.94 27.60 -11.54
CA VAL A 57 10.17 27.10 -10.17
C VAL A 57 11.05 28.06 -9.35
N ASP A 58 11.80 28.96 -9.98
CA ASP A 58 12.61 29.98 -9.30
C ASP A 58 11.77 30.86 -8.36
N GLU A 59 10.46 31.02 -8.57
CA GLU A 59 9.56 31.71 -7.64
C GLU A 59 9.54 31.07 -6.24
N LEU A 60 9.70 29.75 -6.16
CA LEU A 60 9.74 29.02 -4.90
C LEU A 60 11.01 29.32 -4.09
N LEU A 61 12.12 29.61 -4.77
CA LEU A 61 13.40 29.97 -4.14
C LEU A 61 13.36 31.32 -3.41
N HIS A 62 12.35 32.16 -3.70
CA HIS A 62 12.15 33.44 -3.03
C HIS A 62 11.31 33.33 -1.75
N ARG A 63 10.83 32.13 -1.40
CA ARG A 63 10.10 31.91 -0.14
C ARG A 63 11.05 32.10 1.05
N PRO A 64 10.58 32.73 2.14
CA PRO A 64 11.37 32.82 3.35
C PRO A 64 11.62 31.42 3.92
N ASN A 65 12.75 31.24 4.59
CA ASN A 65 13.06 29.98 5.28
C ASN A 65 12.01 29.70 6.35
N PHE A 66 11.79 28.42 6.66
CA PHE A 66 10.80 28.01 7.66
C PHE A 66 11.04 28.69 9.02
N LEU A 67 12.28 28.68 9.52
CA LEU A 67 12.64 29.26 10.82
C LEU A 67 12.60 30.80 10.84
N ASP A 68 12.78 31.46 9.70
CA ASP A 68 12.69 32.93 9.60
C ASP A 68 11.22 33.40 9.59
N ASN A 69 10.32 32.53 9.15
CA ASN A 69 8.89 32.80 9.00
C ASN A 69 8.05 32.17 10.12
N SER A 70 8.67 31.44 11.06
CA SER A 70 7.93 30.54 11.93
C SER A 70 7.09 31.29 12.96
N GLN A 71 5.78 31.30 12.72
CA GLN A 71 4.75 31.45 13.75
C GLN A 71 4.69 30.24 14.70
N SER A 72 5.60 29.26 14.58
CA SER A 72 5.50 27.93 15.20
C SER A 72 5.55 27.94 16.72
N GLY A 73 5.93 29.05 17.36
CA GLY A 73 6.04 29.15 18.82
C GLY A 73 7.01 28.15 19.46
N TYR A 74 7.67 27.31 18.65
CA TYR A 74 8.52 26.22 19.07
C TYR A 74 9.97 26.67 19.04
N SER A 75 10.68 26.51 20.16
CA SER A 75 12.05 26.99 20.28
C SER A 75 13.02 26.13 19.48
N PRO A 76 13.80 26.70 18.54
CA PRO A 76 14.85 25.96 17.83
C PRO A 76 15.89 25.33 18.77
N ASP A 77 16.07 25.87 19.98
CA ASP A 77 16.99 25.32 20.99
C ASP A 77 16.60 23.92 21.46
N ARG A 78 15.37 23.48 21.19
CA ARG A 78 14.87 22.11 21.48
C ARG A 78 15.11 21.12 20.34
N LEU A 79 15.75 21.55 19.25
CA LEU A 79 16.01 20.71 18.08
C LEU A 79 17.48 20.33 17.97
N HIS A 80 17.72 19.13 17.47
CA HIS A 80 19.05 18.69 17.08
C HIS A 80 19.58 19.54 15.91
N PRO A 81 20.88 19.90 15.87
CA PRO A 81 21.45 20.76 14.82
C PRO A 81 21.19 20.30 13.39
N ALA A 82 21.15 18.99 13.15
CA ALA A 82 20.86 18.43 11.83
C ALA A 82 19.40 18.70 11.38
N VAL A 83 18.44 18.70 12.31
CA VAL A 83 17.04 19.06 12.02
C VAL A 83 16.93 20.55 11.72
N ILE A 84 17.66 21.40 12.45
CA ILE A 84 17.75 22.84 12.14
C ILE A 84 18.33 23.07 10.74
N ALA A 85 19.40 22.34 10.38
CA ALA A 85 19.99 22.41 9.04
C ALA A 85 19.00 21.98 7.94
N PHE A 86 18.22 20.92 8.20
CA PHE A 86 17.13 20.50 7.31
C PHE A 86 16.07 21.61 7.15
N LEU A 87 15.55 22.16 8.24
CA LEU A 87 14.51 23.20 8.23
C LEU A 87 14.96 24.50 7.55
N ASN A 88 16.27 24.80 7.57
CA ASN A 88 16.84 25.92 6.83
C ASN A 88 17.04 25.65 5.34
N ALA A 89 17.07 24.37 4.92
CA ALA A 89 17.31 23.98 3.54
C ALA A 89 16.01 23.70 2.76
N VAL A 90 14.88 23.51 3.45
CA VAL A 90 13.59 23.22 2.83
C VAL A 90 12.81 24.48 2.44
N ILE A 91 12.04 24.35 1.38
CA ILE A 91 11.06 25.34 0.93
C ILE A 91 9.74 25.05 1.67
N PRO A 92 9.26 25.93 2.56
CA PRO A 92 8.03 25.65 3.28
C PRO A 92 6.80 25.67 2.35
N PRO A 93 5.85 24.73 2.53
CA PRO A 93 4.56 24.80 1.85
C PRO A 93 3.77 26.04 2.31
N LYS A 94 2.85 26.50 1.47
CA LYS A 94 1.92 27.61 1.78
C LYS A 94 0.47 27.16 1.65
N GLY A 95 -0.35 27.55 2.62
CA GLY A 95 -1.80 27.34 2.54
C GLY A 95 -2.14 25.85 2.48
N ASP A 96 -2.80 25.44 1.41
CA ASP A 96 -3.27 24.07 1.17
C ASP A 96 -2.38 23.29 0.18
N GLU A 97 -1.15 23.74 -0.06
CA GLU A 97 -0.18 23.00 -0.87
C GLU A 97 0.15 21.64 -0.22
N GLY A 98 0.57 21.64 1.05
CA GLY A 98 1.04 20.45 1.76
C GLY A 98 2.20 19.71 1.09
N ILE A 99 2.68 18.61 1.69
CA ILE A 99 3.87 17.88 1.20
C ILE A 99 3.52 16.68 0.34
N CYS A 100 2.54 15.88 0.77
CA CYS A 100 2.07 14.71 0.02
C CYS A 100 0.60 14.46 0.38
N TYR A 101 0.04 13.34 -0.07
CA TYR A 101 -1.34 12.98 0.25
C TYR A 101 -1.61 12.76 1.75
N PHE A 102 -0.60 12.30 2.50
CA PHE A 102 -0.76 11.94 3.91
C PHE A 102 -0.52 13.10 4.87
N VAL A 103 0.36 14.04 4.52
CA VAL A 103 0.77 15.12 5.42
C VAL A 103 0.74 16.47 4.72
N GLY A 104 0.24 17.47 5.46
CA GLY A 104 0.12 18.86 5.05
C GLY A 104 1.41 19.62 5.30
N ASP A 105 1.38 20.59 6.22
CA ASP A 105 2.49 21.52 6.44
C ASP A 105 3.58 21.00 7.39
N LEU A 106 4.72 21.71 7.38
CA LEU A 106 5.75 21.62 8.41
C LEU A 106 5.18 22.10 9.76
N ALA A 107 5.10 21.20 10.75
CA ALA A 107 4.53 21.51 12.06
C ALA A 107 5.59 21.88 13.09
N VAL A 108 6.66 21.08 13.17
CA VAL A 108 7.78 21.20 14.11
C VAL A 108 7.28 21.42 15.55
N GLN A 109 6.73 20.34 16.11
CA GLN A 109 6.15 20.32 17.46
C GLN A 109 6.71 19.14 18.26
N SER A 110 6.74 19.28 19.59
CA SER A 110 7.13 18.19 20.49
C SER A 110 6.13 17.03 20.37
N ALA A 111 6.63 15.80 20.33
CA ALA A 111 5.84 14.58 20.45
C ALA A 111 6.20 13.75 21.70
N ASP A 112 7.12 14.22 22.55
CA ASP A 112 7.60 13.46 23.72
C ASP A 112 6.47 13.00 24.65
N GLU A 113 5.38 13.77 24.76
CA GLU A 113 4.23 13.39 25.60
C GLU A 113 3.45 12.17 25.10
N TYR A 114 3.61 11.83 23.81
CA TYR A 114 2.90 10.71 23.18
C TYR A 114 3.68 9.39 23.28
N PHE A 115 5.01 9.45 23.47
CA PHE A 115 5.89 8.29 23.56
C PHE A 115 6.27 8.00 25.02
N ILE A 116 5.41 7.28 25.73
CA ILE A 116 5.50 7.07 27.18
C ILE A 116 6.43 5.90 27.58
N HIS A 117 6.67 4.97 26.67
CA HIS A 117 7.50 3.79 26.87
C HIS A 117 8.97 4.05 26.56
N ASP A 118 9.25 5.07 25.75
CA ASP A 118 10.58 5.46 25.31
C ASP A 118 11.09 6.68 26.08
N LYS A 119 12.20 6.51 26.82
CA LYS A 119 12.77 7.61 27.61
C LYS A 119 13.48 8.61 26.72
N ASN A 120 13.22 9.89 26.93
CA ASN A 120 14.05 10.96 26.40
C ASN A 120 15.34 11.05 27.25
N HIS A 121 16.50 10.84 26.62
CA HIS A 121 17.82 10.94 27.25
C HIS A 121 18.48 12.32 27.09
N PHE A 122 17.82 13.24 26.41
CA PHE A 122 18.28 14.61 26.27
C PHE A 122 17.88 15.45 27.49
N GLU A 123 18.76 16.39 27.87
CA GLU A 123 18.47 17.30 28.98
C GLU A 123 17.60 18.50 28.56
N ASN A 124 17.80 19.01 27.33
CA ASN A 124 17.22 20.28 26.88
C ASN A 124 16.61 20.24 25.48
N ILE A 125 16.69 19.11 24.77
CA ILE A 125 16.07 18.94 23.46
C ILE A 125 15.00 17.87 23.53
N ASP A 126 14.00 17.96 22.67
CA ASP A 126 12.96 16.94 22.60
C ASP A 126 13.54 15.70 21.92
N ARG A 127 13.09 14.50 22.26
CA ARG A 127 13.50 13.31 21.52
C ARG A 127 12.65 13.16 20.27
N PHE A 128 11.34 13.25 20.40
CA PHE A 128 10.38 13.06 19.33
C PHE A 128 9.84 14.40 18.85
N VAL A 129 9.93 14.63 17.54
CA VAL A 129 9.46 15.86 16.91
C VAL A 129 8.54 15.53 15.75
N ILE A 130 7.34 16.10 15.73
CA ILE A 130 6.44 16.06 14.59
C ILE A 130 7.00 17.00 13.52
N ILE A 131 7.52 16.45 12.42
CA ILE A 131 8.06 17.25 11.32
C ILE A 131 6.92 17.69 10.39
N TYR A 132 6.03 16.77 10.02
CA TYR A 132 4.87 17.04 9.18
C TYR A 132 3.59 16.59 9.87
N ARG A 133 2.56 17.43 9.81
CA ARG A 133 1.25 17.09 10.40
C ARG A 133 0.34 16.42 9.36
N THR A 134 -0.39 15.40 9.78
CA THR A 134 -1.47 14.80 8.98
C THR A 134 -2.60 15.81 8.74
N TYR A 135 -3.26 15.70 7.59
CA TYR A 135 -4.51 16.41 7.30
C TYR A 135 -5.63 16.01 8.25
N TYR A 136 -6.41 17.00 8.70
CA TYR A 136 -7.56 16.74 9.58
C TYR A 136 -8.64 15.92 8.86
N GLU A 137 -8.73 16.08 7.55
CA GLU A 137 -9.63 15.39 6.62
C GLU A 137 -9.40 13.87 6.62
N LEU A 138 -8.19 13.41 6.96
CA LEU A 138 -7.88 11.98 7.06
C LEU A 138 -8.37 11.36 8.38
N GLY A 139 -8.62 12.15 9.42
CA GLY A 139 -9.11 11.65 10.70
C GLY A 139 -8.84 12.56 11.91
N SER A 140 -9.52 12.27 13.01
CA SER A 140 -9.30 12.96 14.29
C SER A 140 -7.96 12.56 14.94
N GLN A 141 -7.48 13.36 15.90
CA GLN A 141 -6.23 13.07 16.65
C GLN A 141 -5.00 12.89 15.75
N CYS A 142 -4.89 13.77 14.73
CA CYS A 142 -3.76 13.83 13.81
C CYS A 142 -2.43 14.00 14.54
N LEU A 143 -1.45 13.18 14.17
CA LEU A 143 -0.07 13.26 14.62
C LEU A 143 0.83 13.55 13.40
N GLY A 144 1.09 12.56 12.55
CA GLY A 144 1.78 12.73 11.27
C GLY A 144 3.11 12.02 11.21
N LEU A 145 4.12 12.67 10.62
CA LEU A 145 5.48 12.13 10.57
C LEU A 145 6.22 12.58 11.83
N VAL A 146 6.59 11.61 12.66
CA VAL A 146 7.38 11.81 13.87
C VAL A 146 8.82 11.41 13.59
N TYR A 147 9.75 12.26 13.99
CA TYR A 147 11.18 12.05 13.89
C TYR A 147 11.80 11.88 15.28
N ASP A 148 12.54 10.80 15.48
CA ASP A 148 13.37 10.54 16.66
C ASP A 148 14.74 11.20 16.45
N GLN A 149 15.01 12.26 17.21
CA GLN A 149 16.25 13.03 17.19
C GLN A 149 17.44 12.27 17.80
N GLU A 150 17.21 11.23 18.60
CA GLU A 150 18.24 10.37 19.19
C GLU A 150 18.69 9.29 18.19
N LEU A 151 17.74 8.62 17.55
CA LEU A 151 18.03 7.54 16.61
C LEU A 151 18.18 8.00 15.16
N HIS A 152 17.86 9.26 14.87
CA HIS A 152 17.86 9.86 13.53
C HIS A 152 17.01 9.07 12.51
N ARG A 153 15.82 8.66 12.94
CA ARG A 153 14.84 7.90 12.16
C ARG A 153 13.44 8.51 12.31
N ALA A 154 12.55 8.18 11.39
CA ALA A 154 11.18 8.62 11.40
C ALA A 154 10.21 7.45 11.28
N ALA A 155 9.03 7.64 11.85
CA ALA A 155 7.84 6.84 11.63
C ALA A 155 6.69 7.76 11.19
N VAL A 156 5.66 7.18 10.58
CA VAL A 156 4.48 7.92 10.10
C VAL A 156 3.20 7.44 10.82
N PRO A 157 3.10 7.52 12.16
CA PRO A 157 1.85 7.29 12.86
C PRO A 157 0.91 8.46 12.56
N LEU A 158 0.09 8.33 11.50
CA LEU A 158 -0.79 9.41 11.03
C LEU A 158 -1.70 9.94 12.15
N PHE A 159 -2.07 9.08 13.10
CA PHE A 159 -2.93 9.39 14.24
C PHE A 159 -2.31 8.89 15.54
N ILE A 160 -2.75 9.48 16.66
CA ILE A 160 -2.35 9.03 18.01
C ILE A 160 -2.72 7.55 18.23
N GLY A 161 -3.87 7.09 17.70
CA GLY A 161 -4.29 5.69 17.79
C GLY A 161 -3.35 4.70 17.08
N SER A 162 -2.47 5.17 16.21
CA SER A 162 -1.49 4.35 15.48
C SER A 162 -0.19 4.13 16.26
N LEU A 163 0.00 4.78 17.43
CA LEU A 163 1.25 4.74 18.20
C LEU A 163 1.62 3.34 18.67
N ASP A 164 0.63 2.51 19.03
CA ASP A 164 0.82 1.11 19.41
C ASP A 164 1.48 0.27 18.30
N SER A 165 1.50 0.77 17.06
CA SER A 165 2.16 0.09 15.94
C SER A 165 3.63 0.46 15.80
N VAL A 166 4.11 1.50 16.48
CA VAL A 166 5.49 2.01 16.35
C VAL A 166 6.20 2.16 17.71
N GLU A 167 5.49 1.91 18.81
CA GLU A 167 5.97 2.00 20.19
C GLU A 167 5.73 0.66 20.93
N PRO A 168 6.70 0.18 21.75
CA PRO A 168 8.02 0.75 22.00
C PRO A 168 8.97 0.53 20.83
N ILE A 169 9.92 1.46 20.61
CA ILE A 169 10.79 1.40 19.41
C ILE A 169 11.56 0.08 19.31
N VAL A 170 12.01 -0.47 20.43
CA VAL A 170 12.78 -1.74 20.47
C VAL A 170 12.02 -2.92 19.85
N ASP A 171 10.69 -2.89 19.88
CA ASP A 171 9.85 -3.95 19.33
C ASP A 171 9.41 -3.66 17.88
N HIS A 172 9.66 -2.44 17.39
CA HIS A 172 9.17 -1.90 16.12
C HIS A 172 10.26 -1.21 15.29
N GLU A 173 11.54 -1.54 15.51
CA GLU A 173 12.69 -0.85 14.87
C GLU A 173 12.64 -0.84 13.34
N ASP A 174 11.98 -1.84 12.74
CA ASP A 174 11.80 -2.00 11.29
C ASP A 174 10.79 -1.01 10.69
N LEU A 175 9.95 -0.41 11.52
CA LEU A 175 8.96 0.62 11.15
C LEU A 175 9.53 2.05 11.27
N TRP A 176 10.71 2.19 11.90
CA TRP A 176 11.46 3.44 12.00
C TRP A 176 12.56 3.49 10.94
N MET A 177 12.43 4.40 9.99
CA MET A 177 13.28 4.46 8.79
C MET A 177 13.98 5.81 8.66
N PRO A 178 15.13 5.90 7.96
CA PRO A 178 15.71 7.19 7.59
C PRO A 178 14.68 8.06 6.83
N LEU A 179 14.69 9.37 7.09
CA LEU A 179 13.70 10.29 6.52
C LEU A 179 13.75 10.30 4.98
N GLU A 180 14.93 10.17 4.39
CA GLU A 180 15.10 10.08 2.94
C GLU A 180 14.42 8.86 2.32
N THR A 181 14.24 7.77 3.09
CA THR A 181 13.53 6.56 2.65
C THR A 181 12.03 6.87 2.53
N ILE A 182 11.45 7.56 3.51
CA ILE A 182 10.03 7.95 3.51
C ILE A 182 9.76 8.98 2.39
N LEU A 183 10.62 9.99 2.24
CA LEU A 183 10.46 10.99 1.18
C LEU A 183 10.62 10.39 -0.23
N THR A 184 11.62 9.51 -0.42
CA THR A 184 11.79 8.74 -1.66
C THR A 184 10.53 7.94 -1.97
N ASN A 185 9.92 7.38 -0.93
CA ASN A 185 8.71 6.60 -1.08
C ASN A 185 7.51 7.41 -1.58
N TRP A 186 7.29 8.58 -0.98
CA TRP A 186 6.23 9.48 -1.42
C TRP A 186 6.44 9.94 -2.87
N ILE A 187 7.68 10.22 -3.26
CA ILE A 187 8.03 10.51 -4.66
C ILE A 187 7.75 9.31 -5.57
N HIS A 188 8.04 8.09 -5.12
CA HIS A 188 7.72 6.88 -5.89
C HIS A 188 6.21 6.77 -6.15
N MET A 189 5.36 6.99 -5.14
CA MET A 189 3.90 7.02 -5.33
C MET A 189 3.45 8.04 -6.37
N VAL A 190 4.09 9.21 -6.41
CA VAL A 190 3.84 10.24 -7.42
C VAL A 190 4.26 9.76 -8.80
N ARG A 191 5.46 9.19 -8.93
CA ARG A 191 6.00 8.70 -10.21
C ARG A 191 5.19 7.57 -10.82
N ILE A 192 4.68 6.65 -9.99
CA ILE A 192 3.81 5.58 -10.49
C ILE A 192 2.38 6.09 -10.75
N GLY A 193 2.04 7.32 -10.38
CA GLY A 193 0.71 7.90 -10.56
C GLY A 193 -0.34 7.41 -9.55
N LYS A 194 0.09 6.80 -8.44
CA LYS A 194 -0.83 6.44 -7.33
C LYS A 194 -1.29 7.69 -6.58
N VAL A 195 -0.39 8.66 -6.46
CA VAL A 195 -0.69 9.99 -5.93
C VAL A 195 -0.46 11.00 -7.04
N THR A 196 -1.41 11.90 -7.28
CA THR A 196 -1.30 12.94 -8.31
C THR A 196 -1.50 14.31 -7.69
N ALA A 197 -0.73 15.30 -8.10
CA ALA A 197 -1.07 16.69 -7.81
C ALA A 197 -2.27 17.12 -8.67
N CYS A 198 -3.12 17.99 -8.14
CA CYS A 198 -4.36 18.41 -8.78
C CYS A 198 -4.55 19.92 -8.67
N LEU A 199 -5.32 20.47 -9.61
CA LEU A 199 -5.82 21.83 -9.54
C LEU A 199 -6.82 21.95 -8.38
N PRO A 200 -7.03 23.16 -7.83
CA PRO A 200 -8.13 23.40 -6.92
C PRO A 200 -9.44 22.99 -7.60
N LEU A 201 -10.16 22.06 -7.01
CA LEU A 201 -11.51 21.70 -7.44
C LEU A 201 -12.48 22.80 -7.00
N ASP A 202 -13.55 23.03 -7.76
CA ASP A 202 -14.71 23.76 -7.25
C ASP A 202 -15.29 22.98 -6.05
N GLU A 203 -15.91 23.66 -5.08
CA GLU A 203 -16.37 23.05 -3.81
C GLU A 203 -17.21 21.76 -4.00
N GLU A 204 -17.99 21.68 -5.08
CA GLU A 204 -18.82 20.51 -5.42
C GLU A 204 -18.01 19.29 -5.92
N GLU A 205 -16.91 19.49 -6.65
CA GLU A 205 -16.05 18.37 -7.13
C GLU A 205 -15.12 17.85 -6.01
N SER A 206 -14.85 18.69 -5.00
CA SER A 206 -13.99 18.33 -3.86
C SER A 206 -14.62 17.30 -2.92
N GLU A 207 -15.95 17.23 -2.83
CA GLU A 207 -16.65 16.28 -1.94
C GLU A 207 -16.70 14.85 -2.52
N GLU A 208 -16.61 14.70 -3.85
CA GLU A 208 -16.68 13.40 -4.53
C GLU A 208 -15.33 12.66 -4.57
N MET A 209 -14.22 13.35 -4.28
CA MET A 209 -12.87 12.85 -4.50
C MET A 209 -12.01 12.90 -3.24
N SER A 210 -11.28 11.83 -2.95
CA SER A 210 -10.32 11.77 -1.84
C SER A 210 -9.06 12.62 -2.12
N GLN A 211 -9.21 13.94 -2.01
CA GLN A 211 -8.17 14.94 -2.17
C GLN A 211 -7.81 15.57 -0.81
N ASN A 212 -6.52 15.66 -0.51
CA ASN A 212 -5.99 16.35 0.66
C ASN A 212 -4.99 17.42 0.20
N GLY A 213 -5.30 18.68 0.48
CA GLY A 213 -4.55 19.80 -0.08
C GLY A 213 -4.56 19.76 -1.61
N MET A 214 -3.38 19.83 -2.24
CA MET A 214 -3.24 19.67 -3.70
C MET A 214 -3.06 18.22 -4.16
N TRP A 215 -3.10 17.24 -3.26
CA TRP A 215 -2.77 15.86 -3.56
C TRP A 215 -4.01 14.97 -3.59
N ARG A 216 -4.12 14.19 -4.65
CA ARG A 216 -5.21 13.25 -4.87
C ARG A 216 -4.72 11.82 -4.83
N TRP A 217 -5.47 10.98 -4.15
CA TRP A 217 -5.26 9.53 -4.17
C TRP A 217 -5.99 8.91 -5.35
N GLN A 218 -5.25 8.19 -6.19
CA GLN A 218 -5.83 7.44 -7.30
C GLN A 218 -6.15 6.02 -6.84
N SER A 219 -7.29 5.50 -7.26
CA SER A 219 -7.71 4.14 -6.89
C SER A 219 -6.71 3.09 -7.39
N TYR A 220 -6.17 3.29 -8.59
CA TYR A 220 -5.00 2.60 -9.14
C TYR A 220 -4.40 3.43 -10.29
N SER A 221 -3.22 3.06 -10.78
CA SER A 221 -2.60 3.67 -11.95
C SER A 221 -2.27 2.67 -13.07
N PRO A 222 -2.10 3.12 -14.33
CA PRO A 222 -1.64 2.25 -15.42
C PRO A 222 -0.32 1.54 -15.09
N THR A 223 0.62 2.24 -14.46
CA THR A 223 1.90 1.68 -14.03
C THR A 223 1.70 0.52 -13.05
N GLN A 224 0.76 0.63 -12.11
CA GLN A 224 0.47 -0.47 -11.18
C GLN A 224 -0.14 -1.69 -11.88
N VAL A 225 -0.93 -1.48 -12.94
CA VAL A 225 -1.41 -2.59 -13.78
C VAL A 225 -0.22 -3.23 -14.50
N ASP A 226 0.68 -2.43 -15.08
CA ASP A 226 1.87 -2.91 -15.79
C ASP A 226 2.77 -3.75 -14.89
N THR A 227 3.04 -3.28 -13.66
CA THR A 227 3.90 -3.99 -12.71
C THR A 227 3.26 -5.28 -12.21
N ALA A 228 1.95 -5.28 -11.94
CA ALA A 228 1.23 -6.49 -11.56
C ALA A 228 1.20 -7.52 -12.70
N VAL A 229 0.94 -7.10 -13.95
CA VAL A 229 1.01 -7.97 -15.13
C VAL A 229 2.43 -8.54 -15.29
N ALA A 230 3.46 -7.71 -15.11
CA ALA A 230 4.84 -8.17 -15.15
C ALA A 230 5.15 -9.20 -14.04
N ALA A 231 4.64 -9.00 -12.81
CA ALA A 231 4.80 -9.95 -11.72
C ALA A 231 4.09 -11.29 -12.01
N MET A 232 2.89 -11.25 -12.58
CA MET A 232 2.16 -12.45 -13.01
C MET A 232 2.93 -13.22 -14.08
N ASN A 233 3.51 -12.53 -15.05
CA ASN A 233 4.33 -13.15 -16.09
C ASN A 233 5.59 -13.78 -15.51
N ARG A 234 6.31 -13.10 -14.59
CA ARG A 234 7.48 -13.65 -13.91
C ARG A 234 7.15 -14.91 -13.10
N LEU A 235 6.03 -14.91 -12.37
CA LEU A 235 5.55 -16.09 -11.65
C LEU A 235 5.23 -17.22 -12.63
N SER A 236 4.50 -16.93 -13.70
CA SER A 236 4.11 -17.91 -14.70
C SER A 236 5.34 -18.55 -15.36
N ASP A 237 6.32 -17.75 -15.78
CA ASP A 237 7.58 -18.23 -16.35
C ASP A 237 8.35 -19.10 -15.34
N SER A 238 8.35 -18.74 -14.06
CA SER A 238 9.03 -19.50 -13.01
C SER A 238 8.42 -20.87 -12.76
N ILE A 239 7.08 -20.98 -12.88
CA ILE A 239 6.36 -22.26 -12.81
C ILE A 239 6.61 -23.06 -14.10
N GLU A 240 6.40 -22.46 -15.27
CA GLU A 240 6.50 -23.14 -16.57
C GLU A 240 7.90 -23.71 -16.84
N VAL A 241 8.98 -23.00 -16.48
CA VAL A 241 10.36 -23.50 -16.60
C VAL A 241 10.63 -24.76 -15.74
N ARG A 242 9.85 -24.96 -14.68
CA ARG A 242 9.95 -26.12 -13.77
C ARG A 242 9.00 -27.26 -14.14
N MET A 243 8.10 -27.06 -15.10
CA MET A 243 7.21 -28.10 -15.61
C MET A 243 7.92 -29.01 -16.61
N SER A 244 7.41 -30.23 -16.81
CA SER A 244 7.95 -31.12 -17.83
C SER A 244 7.65 -30.60 -19.25
N PRO A 245 8.56 -30.77 -20.24
CA PRO A 245 8.33 -30.31 -21.61
C PRO A 245 7.05 -30.88 -22.27
N GLU A 246 6.67 -32.10 -21.88
CA GLU A 246 5.44 -32.77 -22.32
C GLU A 246 4.17 -32.04 -21.86
N SER A 247 4.24 -31.33 -20.74
CA SER A 247 3.13 -30.55 -20.17
C SER A 247 2.96 -29.19 -20.85
N LEU A 248 4.03 -28.66 -21.45
CA LEU A 248 4.04 -27.38 -22.17
C LEU A 248 3.57 -27.50 -23.63
N SER A 249 3.35 -28.72 -24.14
CA SER A 249 3.02 -29.01 -25.54
C SER A 249 1.56 -28.66 -25.94
N SER A 250 0.79 -27.99 -25.07
CA SER A 250 -0.58 -27.55 -25.38
C SER A 250 -0.52 -26.17 -26.07
N ALA A 251 -1.04 -26.11 -27.30
CA ALA A 251 -0.99 -24.98 -28.24
C ALA A 251 -1.03 -23.55 -27.64
N HIS A 252 -0.10 -22.72 -28.13
CA HIS A 252 0.07 -21.27 -27.98
C HIS A 252 -1.11 -20.54 -27.34
N ARG A 253 -0.95 -20.14 -26.07
CA ARG A 253 -1.87 -19.20 -25.41
C ARG A 253 -1.33 -17.78 -25.44
N ASP A 254 -1.09 -17.26 -26.65
CA ASP A 254 -0.73 -15.85 -26.88
C ASP A 254 -1.91 -14.88 -26.68
N LYS A 255 -3.00 -15.37 -26.05
CA LYS A 255 -4.21 -14.60 -25.76
C LYS A 255 -4.27 -14.21 -24.29
N PRO A 256 -4.86 -13.05 -23.98
CA PRO A 256 -5.24 -12.70 -22.62
C PRO A 256 -6.05 -13.79 -21.93
N LEU A 257 -6.00 -13.86 -20.60
CA LEU A 257 -6.77 -14.82 -19.82
C LEU A 257 -8.29 -14.64 -20.03
N PHE A 258 -8.76 -13.39 -20.17
CA PHE A 258 -10.14 -13.08 -20.47
C PHE A 258 -10.25 -11.92 -21.48
N THR A 259 -11.36 -11.91 -22.24
CA THR A 259 -11.78 -10.74 -23.03
C THR A 259 -12.71 -9.83 -22.23
N ASP A 260 -12.90 -8.59 -22.69
CA ASP A 260 -13.82 -7.65 -22.05
C ASP A 260 -15.26 -8.18 -22.02
N GLU A 261 -15.70 -8.91 -23.05
CA GLU A 261 -17.04 -9.50 -23.11
C GLU A 261 -17.22 -10.64 -22.10
N GLU A 262 -16.18 -11.45 -21.86
CA GLU A 262 -16.22 -12.51 -20.85
C GLU A 262 -16.32 -11.91 -19.43
N LEU A 263 -15.64 -10.80 -19.19
CA LEU A 263 -15.73 -10.06 -17.92
C LEU A 263 -17.07 -9.34 -17.75
N ASP A 264 -17.69 -8.87 -18.84
CA ASP A 264 -19.07 -8.34 -18.82
C ASP A 264 -20.07 -9.42 -18.38
N VAL A 265 -19.94 -10.65 -18.89
CA VAL A 265 -20.78 -11.79 -18.46
C VAL A 265 -20.57 -12.12 -16.98
N ALA A 266 -19.37 -11.89 -16.44
CA ALA A 266 -19.07 -12.02 -15.01
C ALA A 266 -19.51 -10.81 -14.17
N SER A 267 -20.14 -9.79 -14.78
CA SER A 267 -20.57 -8.55 -14.15
C SER A 267 -19.43 -7.79 -13.45
N ILE A 268 -18.22 -7.85 -14.03
CA ILE A 268 -17.05 -7.13 -13.51
C ILE A 268 -17.08 -5.69 -14.07
N PRO A 269 -16.92 -4.66 -13.22
CA PRO A 269 -16.95 -3.26 -13.65
C PRO A 269 -16.00 -2.95 -14.81
N LYS A 270 -16.37 -1.98 -15.64
CA LYS A 270 -15.63 -1.62 -16.86
C LYS A 270 -14.35 -0.84 -16.56
N SER A 271 -14.39 -0.01 -15.53
CA SER A 271 -13.22 0.73 -15.08
C SER A 271 -12.82 0.19 -13.71
N CYS A 272 -11.91 -0.77 -13.66
CA CYS A 272 -11.29 -1.23 -12.41
C CYS A 272 -9.93 -1.87 -12.66
N PHE A 273 -9.11 -1.92 -11.60
CA PHE A 273 -7.77 -2.51 -11.67
C PHE A 273 -7.82 -3.96 -12.15
N ILE A 274 -8.70 -4.78 -11.55
CA ILE A 274 -8.70 -6.22 -11.80
C ILE A 274 -9.10 -6.58 -13.23
N ARG A 275 -10.03 -5.85 -13.84
CA ARG A 275 -10.34 -6.00 -15.27
C ARG A 275 -9.11 -5.70 -16.11
N SER A 276 -8.46 -4.57 -15.88
CA SER A 276 -7.26 -4.15 -16.61
C SER A 276 -6.13 -5.16 -16.47
N PHE A 277 -5.98 -5.79 -15.31
CA PHE A 277 -5.02 -6.86 -15.08
C PHE A 277 -5.39 -8.13 -15.88
N LEU A 278 -6.63 -8.62 -15.74
CA LEU A 278 -7.08 -9.88 -16.32
C LEU A 278 -7.09 -9.90 -17.86
N THR A 279 -7.35 -8.75 -18.49
CA THR A 279 -7.33 -8.60 -19.97
C THR A 279 -5.92 -8.44 -20.54
N ARG A 280 -4.89 -8.37 -19.69
CA ARG A 280 -3.49 -8.14 -20.10
C ARG A 280 -2.53 -9.25 -19.75
N ILE A 281 -2.88 -10.11 -18.79
CA ILE A 281 -2.04 -11.27 -18.44
C ILE A 281 -2.13 -12.34 -19.52
N ARG A 282 -0.98 -12.94 -19.85
CA ARG A 282 -0.93 -14.13 -20.71
C ARG A 282 -1.66 -15.27 -20.03
N THR A 283 -2.45 -16.04 -20.78
CA THR A 283 -3.07 -17.24 -20.22
C THR A 283 -1.99 -18.26 -19.83
N PRO A 284 -1.87 -18.65 -18.55
CA PRO A 284 -0.85 -19.61 -18.11
C PRO A 284 -1.04 -21.02 -18.72
N HIS A 285 0.04 -21.79 -18.86
CA HIS A 285 -0.03 -23.17 -19.39
C HIS A 285 -0.35 -24.22 -18.32
N PHE A 286 -0.31 -23.84 -17.04
CA PHE A 286 -0.60 -24.71 -15.91
C PHE A 286 -2.03 -24.53 -15.40
N LYS A 287 -2.49 -25.51 -14.60
CA LYS A 287 -3.79 -25.47 -13.92
C LYS A 287 -3.69 -24.79 -12.56
N TYR A 288 -2.58 -24.97 -11.83
CA TYR A 288 -2.42 -24.52 -10.45
C TYR A 288 -1.34 -23.45 -10.32
N ILE A 289 -1.73 -22.25 -9.86
CA ILE A 289 -0.84 -21.11 -9.67
C ILE A 289 -0.17 -21.09 -8.28
N ALA A 290 -0.86 -21.66 -7.31
CA ALA A 290 -0.44 -21.79 -5.93
C ALA A 290 -1.06 -23.08 -5.36
N PRO A 291 -0.61 -23.58 -4.18
CA PRO A 291 -1.11 -24.83 -3.62
C PRO A 291 -2.64 -24.82 -3.48
N GLY A 292 -3.30 -25.65 -4.28
CA GLY A 292 -4.76 -25.77 -4.32
C GLY A 292 -5.53 -24.58 -4.92
N LEU A 293 -4.87 -23.60 -5.55
CA LEU A 293 -5.53 -22.49 -6.26
C LEU A 293 -5.42 -22.68 -7.76
N GLU A 294 -6.57 -22.65 -8.46
CA GLU A 294 -6.64 -22.90 -9.89
C GLU A 294 -6.74 -21.64 -10.74
N VAL A 295 -6.10 -21.69 -11.91
CA VAL A 295 -6.22 -20.68 -12.96
C VAL A 295 -7.55 -20.91 -13.70
N PRO A 296 -8.42 -19.89 -13.81
CA PRO A 296 -9.73 -20.04 -14.42
C PRO A 296 -9.65 -20.01 -15.95
N HIS A 297 -9.35 -21.15 -16.56
CA HIS A 297 -9.25 -21.28 -18.02
C HIS A 297 -10.59 -21.30 -18.76
N ASP A 298 -11.70 -21.40 -18.04
CA ASP A 298 -13.05 -21.44 -18.57
C ASP A 298 -13.82 -20.21 -18.08
N ALA A 299 -14.17 -19.31 -19.01
CA ALA A 299 -14.88 -18.07 -18.73
C ALA A 299 -16.29 -18.28 -18.15
N ALA A 300 -17.01 -19.33 -18.58
CA ALA A 300 -18.33 -19.62 -18.04
C ALA A 300 -18.23 -20.13 -16.59
N ALA A 301 -17.25 -20.98 -16.32
CA ALA A 301 -16.98 -21.44 -14.95
C ALA A 301 -16.48 -20.30 -14.05
N PHE A 302 -15.67 -19.39 -14.59
CA PHE A 302 -15.21 -18.18 -13.89
C PHE A 302 -16.39 -17.28 -13.49
N SER A 303 -17.28 -16.96 -14.45
CA SER A 303 -18.47 -16.15 -14.21
C SER A 303 -19.40 -16.80 -13.18
N ALA A 304 -19.68 -18.10 -13.30
CA ALA A 304 -20.59 -18.83 -12.41
C ALA A 304 -20.12 -18.88 -10.94
N ARG A 305 -18.84 -18.64 -10.66
CA ARG A 305 -18.27 -18.64 -9.31
C ARG A 305 -18.28 -17.26 -8.65
N GLN A 306 -18.53 -16.20 -9.40
CA GLN A 306 -18.59 -14.87 -8.82
C GLN A 306 -19.84 -14.75 -7.94
N ARG A 307 -19.63 -14.39 -6.68
CA ARG A 307 -20.72 -14.18 -5.71
C ARG A 307 -20.99 -12.70 -5.50
N PHE A 308 -19.95 -11.87 -5.47
CA PHE A 308 -20.09 -10.48 -5.05
C PHE A 308 -20.24 -9.48 -6.21
N THR A 309 -20.08 -9.93 -7.46
CA THR A 309 -20.30 -9.13 -8.67
C THR A 309 -21.77 -9.16 -9.09
N GLY A 310 -22.24 -8.11 -9.76
CA GLY A 310 -23.62 -8.00 -10.24
C GLY A 310 -24.71 -7.90 -9.16
N LEU A 311 -24.33 -7.77 -7.88
CA LEU A 311 -25.26 -7.54 -6.79
C LEU A 311 -25.75 -6.09 -6.79
N SER A 312 -27.02 -5.88 -6.42
CA SER A 312 -27.53 -4.53 -6.15
C SER A 312 -26.78 -3.90 -4.99
N ARG A 313 -26.36 -2.64 -5.17
CA ARG A 313 -25.68 -1.82 -4.15
C ARG A 313 -26.60 -0.71 -3.65
N SER A 314 -26.09 0.10 -2.73
CA SER A 314 -26.85 1.21 -2.14
C SER A 314 -27.53 2.06 -3.23
N PRO A 315 -28.82 2.42 -3.06
CA PRO A 315 -29.51 3.30 -4.01
C PRO A 315 -28.92 4.73 -4.05
N ASP A 316 -28.11 5.09 -3.06
CA ASP A 316 -27.42 6.39 -2.98
C ASP A 316 -26.11 6.42 -3.79
N ASP A 317 -25.74 5.33 -4.47
CA ASP A 317 -24.57 5.31 -5.34
C ASP A 317 -24.79 6.24 -6.54
N ALA A 318 -23.95 7.29 -6.64
CA ALA A 318 -24.04 8.28 -7.70
C ALA A 318 -23.63 7.71 -9.07
N SER A 319 -22.85 6.62 -9.08
CA SER A 319 -22.41 5.94 -10.30
C SER A 319 -22.15 4.44 -10.07
N GLU A 320 -22.27 3.65 -11.14
CA GLU A 320 -21.92 2.21 -11.15
C GLU A 320 -20.42 1.95 -10.90
N ASP A 321 -19.58 2.99 -11.02
CA ASP A 321 -18.13 2.92 -10.86
C ASP A 321 -17.66 3.32 -9.45
N GLN A 322 -18.58 3.71 -8.55
CA GLN A 322 -18.25 4.13 -7.18
C GLN A 322 -17.71 2.98 -6.32
N TYR A 323 -18.36 1.82 -6.37
CA TYR A 323 -17.96 0.64 -5.61
C TYR A 323 -17.49 -0.48 -6.53
N ILE A 324 -16.25 -0.96 -6.30
CA ILE A 324 -15.66 -2.09 -7.00
C ILE A 324 -15.83 -3.34 -6.13
N PRO A 325 -16.58 -4.36 -6.57
CA PRO A 325 -16.79 -5.58 -5.80
C PRO A 325 -15.58 -6.50 -5.84
N ALA A 326 -15.48 -7.39 -4.84
CA ALA A 326 -14.47 -8.44 -4.82
C ALA A 326 -14.73 -9.47 -5.93
N VAL A 327 -13.74 -9.68 -6.79
CA VAL A 327 -13.74 -10.67 -7.87
C VAL A 327 -12.91 -11.86 -7.43
N LEU A 328 -13.45 -13.08 -7.51
CA LEU A 328 -12.68 -14.29 -7.27
C LEU A 328 -11.76 -14.56 -8.47
N ILE A 329 -10.47 -14.29 -8.30
CA ILE A 329 -9.43 -14.39 -9.33
C ILE A 329 -9.00 -15.86 -9.50
N PHE A 330 -8.58 -16.50 -8.40
CA PHE A 330 -8.12 -17.89 -8.38
C PHE A 330 -8.89 -18.68 -7.32
N ALA A 331 -9.79 -19.56 -7.75
CA ALA A 331 -10.61 -20.36 -6.86
C ALA A 331 -9.82 -21.54 -6.27
N SER A 332 -10.29 -22.07 -5.13
CA SER A 332 -9.88 -23.39 -4.68
C SER A 332 -10.22 -24.44 -5.74
N ALA A 333 -9.22 -25.26 -6.08
CA ALA A 333 -9.37 -26.39 -6.98
C ALA A 333 -10.37 -27.44 -6.48
N ASP A 334 -10.54 -27.53 -5.16
CA ASP A 334 -11.56 -28.34 -4.52
C ASP A 334 -12.78 -27.46 -4.25
N SER A 335 -13.82 -27.58 -5.10
CA SER A 335 -15.06 -26.80 -4.99
C SER A 335 -15.92 -27.19 -3.80
N THR A 336 -15.61 -28.30 -3.11
CA THR A 336 -16.30 -28.67 -1.86
C THR A 336 -15.77 -27.86 -0.67
N ARG A 337 -14.57 -27.30 -0.79
CA ARG A 337 -13.99 -26.39 0.18
C ARG A 337 -14.61 -25.03 0.01
N THR A 338 -15.47 -24.69 0.95
CA THR A 338 -16.14 -23.40 1.02
C THR A 338 -16.04 -22.86 2.43
N LEU A 339 -16.30 -21.57 2.57
CA LEU A 339 -16.43 -20.90 3.85
C LEU A 339 -17.90 -20.48 4.00
N SER A 340 -18.51 -20.81 5.14
CA SER A 340 -19.82 -20.26 5.49
C SER A 340 -19.73 -18.74 5.56
N PHE A 341 -20.69 -18.05 4.96
CA PHE A 341 -20.79 -16.60 5.08
C PHE A 341 -20.83 -16.21 6.56
N ASN A 342 -20.11 -15.16 6.93
CA ASN A 342 -19.90 -14.76 8.31
C ASN A 342 -19.66 -13.24 8.40
N ASP A 343 -19.56 -12.72 9.61
CA ASP A 343 -19.38 -11.29 9.86
C ASP A 343 -18.06 -10.73 9.28
N GLU A 344 -16.99 -11.53 9.21
CA GLU A 344 -15.74 -11.11 8.55
C GLU A 344 -15.96 -10.89 7.05
N LEU A 345 -16.59 -11.85 6.35
CA LEU A 345 -16.89 -11.68 4.93
C LEU A 345 -17.90 -10.56 4.67
N LYS A 346 -18.87 -10.39 5.57
CA LYS A 346 -19.84 -9.30 5.49
C LYS A 346 -19.15 -7.94 5.62
N SER A 347 -18.35 -7.74 6.65
CA SER A 347 -17.62 -6.48 6.89
C SER A 347 -16.57 -6.20 5.82
N LEU A 348 -16.03 -7.24 5.18
CA LEU A 348 -15.02 -7.07 4.14
C LEU A 348 -15.62 -6.77 2.77
N PHE A 349 -16.66 -7.50 2.33
CA PHE A 349 -17.17 -7.44 0.95
C PHE A 349 -18.43 -6.59 0.75
N PHE A 350 -18.95 -5.98 1.81
CA PHE A 350 -20.11 -5.10 1.81
C PHE A 350 -19.88 -3.86 2.66
N ARG A 351 -20.48 -2.73 2.26
CA ARG A 351 -20.46 -1.50 3.06
C ARG A 351 -21.34 -1.64 4.29
N LEU A 352 -20.82 -1.17 5.43
CA LEU A 352 -21.46 -1.26 6.73
C LEU A 352 -22.72 -0.38 6.76
N GLY A 353 -23.90 -1.01 6.66
CA GLY A 353 -25.19 -0.36 6.86
C GLY A 353 -25.92 0.01 5.56
N ASP A 354 -25.22 0.06 4.43
CA ASP A 354 -25.76 0.60 3.17
C ASP A 354 -26.12 -0.48 2.15
N ASP A 355 -25.33 -1.55 2.06
CA ASP A 355 -25.54 -2.57 1.05
C ASP A 355 -26.57 -3.63 1.49
N PRO A 356 -27.51 -4.04 0.62
CA PRO A 356 -28.36 -5.19 0.87
C PRO A 356 -27.52 -6.47 0.83
N VAL A 357 -27.46 -7.21 1.94
CA VAL A 357 -26.70 -8.46 2.03
C VAL A 357 -27.63 -9.65 1.72
N PRO A 358 -27.46 -10.35 0.58
CA PRO A 358 -28.36 -11.43 0.17
C PRO A 358 -28.00 -12.79 0.78
N TYR A 359 -26.98 -12.84 1.64
CA TYR A 359 -26.41 -14.07 2.19
C TYR A 359 -26.73 -14.23 3.68
N SER A 360 -26.78 -15.49 4.09
CA SER A 360 -26.93 -15.95 5.47
C SER A 360 -25.77 -16.87 5.83
N GLU A 361 -25.59 -17.20 7.11
CA GLU A 361 -24.53 -18.12 7.58
C GLU A 361 -24.59 -19.54 6.98
N ARG A 362 -25.70 -19.88 6.32
CA ARG A 362 -25.87 -21.17 5.63
C ARG A 362 -25.31 -21.15 4.21
N ASP A 363 -25.06 -19.97 3.66
CA ASP A 363 -24.56 -19.82 2.30
C ASP A 363 -23.07 -20.12 2.24
N ALA A 364 -22.73 -21.05 1.37
CA ALA A 364 -21.36 -21.43 1.08
C ALA A 364 -20.74 -20.43 0.11
N ILE A 365 -19.64 -19.81 0.54
CA ILE A 365 -18.82 -18.89 -0.24
C ILE A 365 -17.58 -19.65 -0.73
N PRO A 366 -17.27 -19.59 -2.04
CA PRO A 366 -16.01 -20.12 -2.55
C PRO A 366 -14.80 -19.52 -1.82
N VAL A 367 -13.74 -20.30 -1.66
CA VAL A 367 -12.47 -19.83 -1.08
C VAL A 367 -11.43 -19.70 -2.18
N GLY A 368 -10.44 -18.85 -1.98
CA GLY A 368 -9.44 -18.54 -2.99
C GLY A 368 -8.93 -17.10 -2.91
N LEU A 369 -8.24 -16.67 -3.97
CA LEU A 369 -7.74 -15.31 -4.09
C LEU A 369 -8.80 -14.38 -4.69
N TYR A 370 -9.21 -13.38 -3.93
CA TYR A 370 -10.11 -12.32 -4.36
C TYR A 370 -9.35 -11.01 -4.63
N SER A 371 -9.85 -10.19 -5.55
CA SER A 371 -9.47 -8.78 -5.61
C SER A 371 -9.98 -8.04 -4.38
N GLU A 372 -9.31 -6.94 -4.03
CA GLU A 372 -9.78 -6.07 -2.96
C GLU A 372 -11.09 -5.37 -3.36
N PRO A 373 -12.15 -5.43 -2.54
CA PRO A 373 -13.32 -4.57 -2.71
C PRO A 373 -12.97 -3.12 -2.34
N VAL A 374 -13.47 -2.16 -3.10
CA VAL A 374 -13.10 -0.75 -2.90
C VAL A 374 -14.32 0.15 -3.06
N ASP A 375 -14.55 1.03 -2.08
CA ASP A 375 -15.39 2.21 -2.25
C ASP A 375 -14.52 3.41 -2.63
N ARG A 376 -14.67 3.93 -3.85
CA ARG A 376 -13.84 5.04 -4.37
C ARG A 376 -14.12 6.39 -3.72
N THR A 377 -15.19 6.50 -2.95
CA THR A 377 -15.45 7.71 -2.14
C THR A 377 -14.52 7.80 -0.93
N TRP A 378 -13.88 6.69 -0.55
CA TRP A 378 -12.97 6.67 0.59
C TRP A 378 -11.53 6.96 0.18
N GLY A 379 -10.79 7.64 1.04
CA GLY A 379 -9.35 7.85 0.89
C GLY A 379 -8.54 6.58 1.16
N ASN A 380 -7.27 6.59 0.73
CA ASN A 380 -6.28 5.53 1.03
C ASN A 380 -6.70 4.09 0.59
N ILE A 381 -7.53 3.99 -0.44
CA ILE A 381 -7.97 2.71 -1.04
C ILE A 381 -6.90 2.02 -1.88
N ALA A 382 -7.02 0.71 -2.08
CA ALA A 382 -6.08 -0.08 -2.88
C ALA A 382 -6.80 -1.08 -3.79
N GLU A 383 -7.28 -0.63 -4.95
CA GLU A 383 -7.88 -1.54 -5.95
C GLU A 383 -6.87 -2.56 -6.48
N GLU A 384 -5.58 -2.22 -6.43
CA GLU A 384 -4.48 -3.13 -6.74
C GLU A 384 -4.26 -4.22 -5.67
N GLY A 385 -5.07 -4.19 -4.59
CA GLY A 385 -4.98 -5.09 -3.47
C GLY A 385 -5.63 -6.46 -3.71
N PHE A 386 -5.48 -7.35 -2.74
CA PHE A 386 -6.11 -8.67 -2.75
C PHE A 386 -6.54 -9.14 -1.36
N ARG A 387 -7.38 -10.19 -1.34
CA ARG A 387 -7.76 -10.95 -0.15
C ARG A 387 -7.68 -12.45 -0.43
N LEU A 388 -6.81 -13.16 0.29
CA LEU A 388 -6.76 -14.62 0.25
C LEU A 388 -7.73 -15.18 1.29
N VAL A 389 -8.88 -15.65 0.84
CA VAL A 389 -9.91 -16.27 1.69
C VAL A 389 -9.59 -17.75 1.82
N LEU A 390 -9.34 -18.23 3.04
CA LEU A 390 -9.03 -19.62 3.33
C LEU A 390 -10.25 -20.36 3.91
N PRO A 391 -10.40 -21.67 3.70
CA PRO A 391 -11.48 -22.48 4.28
C PRO A 391 -11.24 -22.79 5.77
N PHE A 392 -10.30 -22.09 6.39
CA PHE A 392 -9.94 -22.29 7.78
C PHE A 392 -9.34 -21.03 8.39
N HIS A 393 -9.59 -20.97 9.69
CA HIS A 393 -8.80 -20.36 10.73
C HIS A 393 -7.28 -20.24 10.64
N GLN A 394 -6.69 -19.05 10.67
CA GLN A 394 -5.37 -18.96 11.30
C GLN A 394 -5.48 -19.27 12.81
N GLN A 395 -4.59 -20.14 13.28
CA GLN A 395 -4.48 -20.59 14.68
C GLN A 395 -3.02 -20.50 15.12
N PRO A 396 -2.55 -19.33 15.58
CA PRO A 396 -1.22 -19.21 16.16
C PRO A 396 -1.07 -20.20 17.34
N GLY A 397 0.09 -20.84 17.42
CA GLY A 397 0.43 -21.76 18.52
C GLY A 397 0.34 -21.07 19.89
N ARG A 398 0.19 -21.84 20.98
CA ARG A 398 0.22 -21.26 22.33
C ARG A 398 1.63 -20.73 22.65
N GLY A 399 1.82 -19.42 22.58
CA GLY A 399 3.04 -18.68 22.94
C GLY A 399 3.11 -17.37 22.17
N SER A 400 3.62 -16.28 22.77
CA SER A 400 3.48 -14.92 22.22
C SER A 400 4.25 -14.63 20.91
N ASN A 401 5.04 -15.58 20.39
CA ASN A 401 5.90 -15.36 19.22
C ASN A 401 5.73 -16.39 18.08
N VAL A 402 4.73 -17.27 18.15
CA VAL A 402 4.52 -18.33 17.14
C VAL A 402 3.21 -18.09 16.40
N GLY A 403 3.28 -17.81 15.10
CA GLY A 403 2.11 -17.65 14.24
C GLY A 403 2.40 -16.84 12.99
N ALA A 404 1.45 -16.85 12.05
CA ALA A 404 1.48 -16.00 10.87
C ALA A 404 1.50 -14.51 11.26
N ARG A 405 2.18 -13.69 10.45
CA ARG A 405 2.36 -12.26 10.71
C ARG A 405 1.94 -11.42 9.52
N HIS A 406 1.44 -10.23 9.82
CA HIS A 406 1.23 -9.14 8.89
C HIS A 406 2.56 -8.50 8.48
N SER A 407 2.57 -7.70 7.41
CA SER A 407 3.78 -7.00 6.95
C SER A 407 4.38 -6.08 8.02
N ASP A 408 3.54 -5.44 8.83
CA ASP A 408 3.94 -4.59 9.98
C ASP A 408 4.50 -5.39 11.18
N GLY A 409 4.66 -6.71 11.04
CA GLY A 409 5.21 -7.59 12.07
C GLY A 409 4.18 -8.06 13.10
N SER A 410 2.99 -7.46 13.13
CA SER A 410 1.92 -7.84 14.04
C SER A 410 1.42 -9.26 13.78
N LEU A 411 1.00 -9.95 14.83
CA LEU A 411 0.44 -11.30 14.70
C LEU A 411 -0.93 -11.23 14.03
N ILE A 412 -1.17 -12.15 13.10
CA ILE A 412 -2.51 -12.34 12.54
C ILE A 412 -3.44 -12.82 13.66
N GLY A 413 -4.54 -12.08 13.86
CA GLY A 413 -5.52 -12.35 14.89
C GLY A 413 -6.09 -13.78 14.81
N ARG A 414 -6.62 -14.28 15.92
CA ARG A 414 -7.29 -15.59 15.94
C ARG A 414 -8.60 -15.51 15.15
N GLN A 415 -8.97 -16.63 14.53
CA GLN A 415 -10.29 -16.81 13.90
C GLN A 415 -10.57 -15.90 12.69
N THR A 416 -9.53 -15.39 12.04
CA THR A 416 -9.65 -14.75 10.72
C THR A 416 -9.52 -15.78 9.60
N PHE A 417 -10.06 -15.45 8.44
CA PHE A 417 -9.97 -16.26 7.22
C PHE A 417 -9.28 -15.52 6.06
N THR A 418 -9.05 -14.21 6.18
CA THR A 418 -8.73 -13.33 5.03
C THR A 418 -7.42 -12.56 5.14
N ARG A 419 -6.75 -12.67 6.30
CA ARG A 419 -5.65 -11.77 6.69
C ARG A 419 -4.23 -12.20 6.31
N LEU A 420 -4.06 -13.40 5.74
CA LEU A 420 -2.74 -13.86 5.31
C LEU A 420 -2.17 -12.95 4.21
N PHE A 421 -0.86 -12.67 4.28
CA PHE A 421 -0.12 -11.76 3.40
C PHE A 421 -0.53 -10.26 3.46
N GLN A 422 -1.42 -9.85 4.39
CA GLN A 422 -1.87 -8.45 4.48
C GLN A 422 -0.90 -7.55 5.25
N HIS A 423 -0.96 -6.23 5.01
CA HIS A 423 -0.08 -5.25 5.65
C HIS A 423 -0.17 -5.25 7.19
N GLY A 424 -1.37 -5.48 7.72
CA GLY A 424 -1.66 -5.31 9.14
C GLY A 424 -2.49 -4.05 9.35
N ILE A 425 -2.37 -3.46 10.53
CA ILE A 425 -3.07 -2.20 10.84
C ILE A 425 -2.29 -1.04 10.25
N TYR A 426 -0.96 -1.10 10.36
CA TYR A 426 -0.09 0.01 10.08
C TYR A 426 0.67 -0.15 8.76
N TYR A 427 0.84 0.96 8.04
CA TYR A 427 1.70 1.00 6.86
C TYR A 427 2.80 2.06 7.02
N PRO A 428 4.10 1.67 7.00
CA PRO A 428 5.21 2.56 7.37
C PRO A 428 5.37 3.86 6.59
N PHE A 429 4.77 3.94 5.40
CA PHE A 429 4.89 5.09 4.51
C PHE A 429 3.63 5.96 4.45
N GLY A 430 2.65 5.69 5.31
CA GLY A 430 1.38 6.42 5.40
C GLY A 430 0.17 5.59 4.95
N GLY A 431 -0.92 5.74 5.70
CA GLY A 431 -2.16 4.99 5.52
C GLY A 431 -2.33 3.90 6.57
N GLU A 432 -3.58 3.47 6.76
CA GLU A 432 -3.97 2.41 7.69
C GLU A 432 -4.91 1.43 6.99
N HIS A 433 -4.97 0.20 7.51
CA HIS A 433 -5.91 -0.84 7.09
C HIS A 433 -5.95 -1.17 5.59
N ARG A 434 -4.89 -0.79 4.86
CA ARG A 434 -4.82 -0.96 3.42
C ARG A 434 -4.46 -2.39 3.04
N ALA A 435 -5.10 -2.89 2.00
CA ALA A 435 -4.75 -4.17 1.40
C ALA A 435 -3.29 -4.22 0.93
N GLN A 436 -2.68 -5.39 1.05
CA GLN A 436 -1.41 -5.66 0.38
C GLN A 436 -1.63 -5.76 -1.14
N ARG A 437 -0.64 -5.31 -1.91
CA ARG A 437 -0.72 -5.25 -3.37
C ARG A 437 -0.56 -6.62 -4.02
N LEU A 438 -1.34 -6.89 -5.06
CA LEU A 438 -1.31 -8.13 -5.83
C LEU A 438 0.07 -8.40 -6.42
N GLU A 439 0.75 -7.38 -6.93
CA GLU A 439 2.14 -7.48 -7.42
C GLU A 439 3.06 -8.15 -6.39
N ARG A 440 2.98 -7.70 -5.13
CA ARG A 440 3.84 -8.19 -4.05
C ARG A 440 3.53 -9.62 -3.65
N LEU A 441 2.25 -10.02 -3.72
CA LEU A 441 1.86 -11.42 -3.55
C LEU A 441 2.45 -12.30 -4.65
N LEU A 442 2.33 -11.87 -5.90
CA LEU A 442 2.80 -12.64 -7.05
C LEU A 442 4.33 -12.82 -7.04
N ASP A 443 5.08 -11.76 -6.71
CA ASP A 443 6.53 -11.86 -6.51
C ASP A 443 6.86 -12.77 -5.31
N ARG A 444 6.08 -12.73 -4.22
CA ARG A 444 6.31 -13.64 -3.09
C ARG A 444 6.05 -15.10 -3.45
N TRP A 445 4.98 -15.38 -4.19
CA TRP A 445 4.70 -16.73 -4.71
C TRP A 445 5.79 -17.19 -5.67
N ARG A 446 6.33 -16.29 -6.49
CA ARG A 446 7.47 -16.58 -7.38
C ARG A 446 8.66 -17.04 -6.55
N GLU A 447 9.01 -16.31 -5.49
CA GLU A 447 10.13 -16.66 -4.61
C GLU A 447 9.94 -18.05 -3.97
N LEU A 448 8.73 -18.42 -3.56
CA LEU A 448 8.44 -19.74 -2.98
C LEU A 448 8.62 -20.88 -4.00
N VAL A 449 8.29 -20.64 -5.26
CA VAL A 449 8.56 -21.57 -6.37
C VAL A 449 10.05 -21.61 -6.68
N GLU A 450 10.70 -20.45 -6.74
CA GLU A 450 12.10 -20.33 -7.16
C GLU A 450 13.06 -21.00 -6.18
N ASN A 451 12.80 -20.81 -4.89
CA ASN A 451 13.58 -21.36 -3.79
C ASN A 451 13.18 -22.80 -3.42
N GLY A 452 12.15 -23.37 -4.06
CA GLY A 452 11.75 -24.77 -3.91
C GLY A 452 10.90 -25.09 -2.68
N GLN A 453 10.39 -24.10 -1.95
CA GLN A 453 9.38 -24.29 -0.90
C GLN A 453 8.08 -24.83 -1.49
N TRP A 454 7.71 -24.36 -2.68
CA TRP A 454 6.60 -24.90 -3.47
C TRP A 454 7.15 -25.75 -4.61
N THR A 455 6.78 -27.03 -4.60
CA THR A 455 7.13 -27.94 -5.69
C THR A 455 6.21 -27.71 -6.88
N VAL A 456 6.75 -27.91 -8.10
CA VAL A 456 6.02 -27.76 -9.35
C VAL A 456 5.99 -29.12 -10.03
N GLY A 457 4.77 -29.57 -10.34
CA GLY A 457 4.49 -30.84 -11.01
C GLY A 457 3.99 -30.63 -12.43
N ARG A 458 3.28 -31.64 -12.94
CA ARG A 458 2.74 -31.65 -14.31
C ARG A 458 1.73 -30.53 -14.57
N ASP A 459 0.91 -30.22 -13.56
CA ASP A 459 -0.23 -29.30 -13.70
C ASP A 459 0.04 -27.91 -13.07
N GLY A 460 1.29 -27.61 -12.71
CA GLY A 460 1.69 -26.37 -12.03
C GLY A 460 2.12 -26.62 -10.59
N VAL A 461 1.89 -25.64 -9.71
CA VAL A 461 2.26 -25.74 -8.29
C VAL A 461 1.50 -26.86 -7.60
N GLU A 462 2.22 -27.72 -6.88
CA GLU A 462 1.66 -28.86 -6.17
C GLU A 462 1.13 -28.47 -4.78
N GLY A 463 0.37 -29.39 -4.19
CA GLY A 463 -0.23 -29.22 -2.87
C GLY A 463 -1.69 -28.78 -2.93
N ILE A 464 -2.25 -28.55 -1.75
CA ILE A 464 -3.65 -28.19 -1.55
C ILE A 464 -3.75 -26.89 -0.76
N ILE A 465 -4.96 -26.31 -0.69
CA ILE A 465 -5.18 -25.05 0.04
C ILE A 465 -4.82 -25.12 1.54
N ASP A 466 -4.78 -26.33 2.13
CA ASP A 466 -4.28 -26.51 3.51
C ASP A 466 -2.78 -26.25 3.68
N THR A 467 -2.01 -26.17 2.59
CA THR A 467 -0.57 -25.81 2.65
C THR A 467 -0.39 -24.43 3.29
N PHE A 468 -1.35 -23.51 3.14
CA PHE A 468 -1.30 -22.19 3.80
C PHE A 468 -1.35 -22.28 5.34
N ARG A 469 -1.67 -23.44 5.94
CA ARG A 469 -1.55 -23.65 7.39
C ARG A 469 -0.12 -23.62 7.89
N ASP A 470 0.86 -23.82 7.01
CA ASP A 470 2.27 -23.84 7.39
C ASP A 470 2.73 -22.48 7.94
N ALA A 471 2.02 -21.40 7.57
CA ALA A 471 2.19 -20.07 8.14
C ALA A 471 2.13 -20.09 9.68
N ASP A 472 1.21 -20.86 10.27
CA ASP A 472 1.08 -20.99 11.73
C ASP A 472 1.95 -22.10 12.33
N ARG A 473 2.54 -22.95 11.48
CA ARG A 473 3.34 -24.13 11.89
C ARG A 473 4.85 -23.86 11.83
N GLY A 474 5.25 -22.60 11.90
CA GLY A 474 6.65 -22.18 11.99
C GLY A 474 7.24 -21.64 10.68
N ALA A 475 6.54 -21.76 9.56
CA ALA A 475 6.97 -21.22 8.27
C ALA A 475 6.42 -19.80 8.00
N TRP A 476 6.01 -19.05 9.03
CA TRP A 476 5.36 -17.74 8.87
C TRP A 476 6.12 -16.77 7.96
N ARG A 477 7.46 -16.83 7.94
CA ARG A 477 8.29 -15.98 7.08
C ARG A 477 7.99 -16.21 5.60
N ASP A 478 7.68 -17.44 5.20
CA ASP A 478 7.30 -17.79 3.82
C ASP A 478 5.99 -17.09 3.41
N TYR A 479 5.12 -16.84 4.39
CA TYR A 479 3.80 -16.22 4.20
C TYR A 479 3.75 -14.75 4.64
N TRP A 480 4.91 -14.13 4.83
CA TRP A 480 5.08 -12.73 5.19
C TRP A 480 5.67 -11.96 4.01
N ILE A 481 5.11 -10.79 3.73
CA ILE A 481 5.62 -9.85 2.72
C ILE A 481 6.24 -8.68 3.47
N PRO A 482 7.54 -8.40 3.28
CA PRO A 482 8.18 -7.25 3.92
C PRO A 482 7.47 -5.94 3.62
N PRO A 483 7.44 -4.98 4.57
CA PRO A 483 6.92 -3.65 4.29
C PRO A 483 7.75 -3.00 3.18
N GLY A 484 7.08 -2.49 2.16
CA GLY A 484 7.75 -1.87 1.01
C GLY A 484 6.78 -1.32 -0.03
N TRP A 485 7.35 -0.55 -0.97
CA TRP A 485 6.71 -0.07 -2.18
C TRP A 485 7.37 -0.61 -3.42
#